data_AF-A0A484SS85-F1
#
_entry.id   AF-A0A484SS85-F1
#
_cell.length_a   1.000
_cell.length_b   1.000
_cell.length_c   1.000
_cell.angle_alpha   90.00
_cell.angle_beta   90.00
_cell.angle_gamma   90.00
#
_symmetry.space_group_name_H-M   'P 1'
#
loop_
_entity.id
_entity.type
_entity.pdbx_description
1 polymer ?
#
loop_
_entity_poly.entity_id
_entity_poly.type
_entity_poly.pdbx_seq_one_letter_code
_entity_poly.pdbx_strand_id
1 'polypeptide(L)'
;MPSQQASHPVLSRRPLGRVFIRCAGAAAVTLLAGACAQQAQPGYYNPPAESTITDAQTQYQDSRGRGAVRPPSQIQLELKPDQPGKPGQPARTTQIAEDTPITGRTGGATSLPNETPSPVNPMAARVIPEPLTFLGTVPCFTPALNCTAQRVSLTLSPNGRWRARSTSLGAQAKPAVEQGCWRGIPERPARVIVQEANGNTRAELLMVANNVLQVRSVGGQSPNLEYRLTRQPDLDAIDELAKAAPPACD
;
A
#
# COMPACT_ATOMS: atom_id res chain seq x y z
N MET A 1 -2.16 8.51 68.05
CA MET A 1 -2.88 7.37 68.66
C MET A 1 -4.37 7.70 68.64
N PRO A 2 -5.31 6.77 68.36
CA PRO A 2 -5.22 5.36 67.91
C PRO A 2 -5.58 5.22 66.40
N SER A 3 -4.97 4.33 65.62
CA SER A 3 -5.19 2.86 65.51
C SER A 3 -6.52 2.49 64.83
N GLN A 4 -6.45 1.93 63.62
CA GLN A 4 -6.76 0.50 63.42
C GLN A 4 -6.45 0.01 62.00
N GLN A 5 -5.56 -0.97 61.94
CA GLN A 5 -5.32 -1.90 60.83
C GLN A 5 -6.48 -2.91 60.78
N ALA A 6 -6.84 -3.36 59.57
CA ALA A 6 -7.62 -4.58 59.39
C ALA A 6 -6.98 -5.43 58.30
N SER A 7 -6.72 -6.67 58.68
CA SER A 7 -5.86 -7.66 58.03
C SER A 7 -6.60 -8.48 56.97
N HIS A 8 -5.81 -9.09 56.07
CA HIS A 8 -6.19 -10.10 55.07
C HIS A 8 -6.99 -11.28 55.65
N PRO A 9 -7.66 -12.03 54.77
CA PRO A 9 -7.12 -13.38 54.55
C PRO A 9 -6.96 -13.77 53.07
N VAL A 10 -5.82 -14.40 52.82
CA VAL A 10 -5.46 -15.20 51.64
C VAL A 10 -6.12 -16.58 51.76
N LEU A 11 -6.82 -17.03 50.72
CA LEU A 11 -7.24 -18.42 50.50
C LEU A 11 -6.87 -18.77 49.06
N SER A 12 -5.75 -19.46 48.84
CA SER A 12 -5.52 -20.91 48.98
C SER A 12 -5.83 -21.66 47.70
N ARG A 13 -4.75 -22.27 47.18
CA ARG A 13 -4.61 -23.01 45.93
C ARG A 13 -5.49 -24.26 45.91
N ARG A 14 -5.99 -24.60 44.72
CA ARG A 14 -6.25 -25.99 44.33
C ARG A 14 -5.82 -26.22 42.87
N PRO A 15 -4.81 -27.08 42.63
CA PRO A 15 -4.61 -27.71 41.33
C PRO A 15 -5.17 -29.14 41.38
N LEU A 16 -6.24 -29.40 40.63
CA LEU A 16 -6.51 -30.73 40.08
C LEU A 16 -6.08 -30.65 38.60
N GLY A 17 -5.30 -31.56 38.04
CA GLY A 17 -4.92 -32.89 38.47
C GLY A 17 -5.07 -33.83 37.28
N ARG A 18 -3.93 -34.39 36.85
CA ARG A 18 -3.74 -35.68 36.14
C ARG A 18 -4.22 -35.71 34.68
N VAL A 19 -3.36 -35.86 33.67
CA VAL A 19 -2.42 -36.97 33.35
C VAL A 19 -3.13 -38.30 33.09
N PHE A 20 -3.26 -38.62 31.80
CA PHE A 20 -3.29 -39.96 31.17
C PHE A 20 -2.60 -39.73 29.80
N ILE A 21 -1.37 -40.15 29.48
CA ILE A 21 -0.64 -41.42 29.57
C ILE A 21 -1.27 -42.59 28.78
N ARG A 22 -0.81 -42.65 27.52
CA ARG A 22 -0.15 -43.77 26.81
C ARG A 22 -0.93 -44.98 26.26
N CYS A 23 -0.39 -45.42 25.11
CA CYS A 23 -0.15 -46.79 24.58
C CYS A 23 -0.88 -47.03 23.25
N ALA A 24 -0.20 -47.09 22.09
CA ALA A 24 0.81 -48.06 21.60
C ALA A 24 0.19 -49.35 21.02
N GLY A 25 0.62 -49.71 19.79
CA GLY A 25 0.38 -51.00 19.11
C GLY A 25 -0.13 -50.79 17.68
N ALA A 26 0.70 -50.74 16.62
CA ALA A 26 1.60 -51.74 16.01
C ALA A 26 0.90 -52.76 15.07
N ALA A 27 1.54 -52.97 13.92
CA ALA A 27 1.39 -54.03 12.91
C ALA A 27 0.34 -53.86 11.79
N ALA A 28 0.82 -53.66 10.55
CA ALA A 28 0.77 -54.66 9.47
C ALA A 28 1.03 -53.98 8.10
N VAL A 29 2.17 -54.31 7.50
CA VAL A 29 2.50 -54.03 6.09
C VAL A 29 2.15 -55.29 5.30
N THR A 30 1.30 -55.20 4.27
CA THR A 30 1.31 -56.10 3.10
C THR A 30 0.49 -55.53 1.94
N LEU A 31 1.25 -55.09 0.92
CA LEU A 31 1.04 -55.13 -0.53
C LEU A 31 -0.35 -55.50 -1.09
N LEU A 32 -0.89 -54.62 -1.95
CA LEU A 32 -1.41 -54.98 -3.29
C LEU A 32 -1.59 -53.70 -4.14
N ALA A 33 -1.07 -53.77 -5.36
CA ALA A 33 -1.07 -52.71 -6.35
C ALA A 33 -2.48 -52.46 -6.91
N GLY A 34 -2.89 -51.19 -6.97
CA GLY A 34 -4.17 -50.77 -7.54
C GLY A 34 -4.57 -49.36 -7.11
N ALA A 35 -3.86 -48.34 -7.61
CA ALA A 35 -4.27 -46.95 -7.42
C ALA A 35 -3.77 -46.08 -8.58
N CYS A 36 -4.55 -46.00 -9.66
CA CYS A 36 -4.46 -44.94 -10.66
C CYS A 36 -5.88 -44.56 -11.10
N ALA A 37 -6.72 -44.18 -10.14
CA ALA A 37 -7.97 -43.47 -10.41
C ALA A 37 -8.45 -42.77 -9.12
N GLN A 38 -7.53 -42.11 -8.40
CA GLN A 38 -7.93 -41.22 -7.32
C GLN A 38 -8.35 -39.88 -7.93
N GLN A 39 -9.68 -39.76 -8.06
CA GLN A 39 -10.47 -38.56 -7.77
C GLN A 39 -9.70 -37.24 -7.85
N ALA A 40 -9.81 -36.55 -8.98
CA ALA A 40 -9.62 -35.11 -9.02
C ALA A 40 -10.62 -34.48 -8.05
N GLN A 41 -10.14 -34.12 -6.85
CA GLN A 41 -10.94 -33.36 -5.89
C GLN A 41 -11.24 -31.99 -6.51
N PRO A 42 -12.51 -31.52 -6.48
CA PRO A 42 -12.84 -30.18 -6.94
C PRO A 42 -12.06 -29.17 -6.10
N GLY A 43 -11.13 -28.45 -6.74
CA GLY A 43 -10.19 -27.54 -6.07
C GLY A 43 -8.71 -27.83 -6.30
N TYR A 44 -8.34 -28.89 -7.04
CA TYR A 44 -6.93 -29.21 -7.34
C TYR A 44 -6.19 -28.11 -8.15
N TYR A 45 -6.94 -27.25 -8.85
CA TYR A 45 -6.46 -26.02 -9.47
C TYR A 45 -7.12 -24.77 -8.87
N ASN A 46 -7.42 -24.79 -7.58
CA ASN A 46 -7.79 -23.56 -6.86
C ASN A 46 -6.52 -23.04 -6.16
N PRO A 47 -5.67 -22.25 -6.84
CA PRO A 47 -4.57 -21.61 -6.14
C PRO A 47 -5.16 -20.78 -5.00
N PRO A 48 -4.56 -20.82 -3.80
CA PRO A 48 -5.00 -19.95 -2.71
C PRO A 48 -4.95 -18.50 -3.18
N ALA A 49 -5.85 -17.66 -2.67
CA ALA A 49 -5.90 -16.24 -3.01
C ALA A 49 -4.49 -15.63 -2.96
N GLU A 50 -4.01 -15.16 -4.11
CA GLU A 50 -2.67 -14.64 -4.28
C GLU A 50 -2.44 -13.55 -3.23
N SER A 51 -1.50 -13.81 -2.33
CA SER A 51 -1.16 -12.92 -1.24
C SER A 51 0.29 -12.49 -1.45
N THR A 52 0.54 -11.18 -1.44
CA THR A 52 1.88 -10.58 -1.61
C THR A 52 2.92 -11.19 -0.65
N ILE A 53 2.47 -11.67 0.51
CA ILE A 53 3.31 -12.36 1.50
C ILE A 53 3.79 -13.73 0.98
N THR A 54 2.92 -14.51 0.31
CA THR A 54 3.25 -15.84 -0.23
C THR A 54 4.20 -15.72 -1.43
N ASP A 55 4.00 -14.73 -2.30
CA ASP A 55 4.91 -14.46 -3.43
C ASP A 55 6.30 -14.04 -2.93
N ALA A 56 6.36 -13.11 -1.97
CA ALA A 56 7.62 -12.68 -1.35
C ALA A 56 8.38 -13.84 -0.69
N GLN A 57 7.68 -14.76 -0.02
CA GLN A 57 8.29 -15.96 0.57
C GLN A 57 8.74 -16.98 -0.48
N THR A 58 8.04 -17.09 -1.61
CA THR A 58 8.41 -17.99 -2.72
C THR A 58 9.66 -17.48 -3.42
N GLN A 59 9.73 -16.18 -3.73
CA GLN A 59 10.94 -15.56 -4.29
C GLN A 59 12.15 -15.66 -3.35
N TYR A 60 11.93 -15.52 -2.04
CA TYR A 60 13.01 -15.67 -1.06
C TYR A 60 13.52 -17.12 -0.97
N GLN A 61 12.64 -18.11 -1.13
CA GLN A 61 13.02 -19.53 -1.11
C GLN A 61 13.72 -19.97 -2.40
N ASP A 62 13.25 -19.51 -3.57
CA ASP A 62 13.88 -19.80 -4.86
C ASP A 62 15.31 -19.23 -4.95
N SER A 63 15.60 -18.15 -4.23
CA SER A 63 16.94 -17.56 -4.16
C SER A 63 17.97 -18.39 -3.40
N ARG A 64 17.55 -19.32 -2.52
CA ARG A 64 18.47 -20.19 -1.74
C ARG A 64 18.83 -21.50 -2.42
N GLY A 65 18.20 -21.84 -3.55
CA GLY A 65 18.35 -23.14 -4.21
C GLY A 65 19.10 -23.13 -5.55
N ARG A 66 19.47 -21.97 -6.11
CA ARG A 66 20.06 -21.90 -7.46
C ARG A 66 21.48 -21.34 -7.44
N GLY A 67 22.46 -22.23 -7.58
CA GLY A 67 23.77 -21.87 -8.10
C GLY A 67 23.63 -21.26 -9.50
N ALA A 68 24.35 -20.16 -9.72
CA ALA A 68 24.43 -19.38 -10.96
C ALA A 68 23.16 -18.61 -11.37
N VAL A 69 22.87 -17.53 -10.63
CA VAL A 69 22.02 -16.43 -11.10
C VAL A 69 22.83 -15.59 -12.09
N ARG A 70 22.40 -15.59 -13.35
CA ARG A 70 22.87 -14.69 -14.41
C ARG A 70 22.28 -13.30 -14.14
N PRO A 71 23.08 -12.23 -13.92
CA PRO A 71 22.53 -10.93 -13.57
C PRO A 71 21.83 -10.27 -14.78
N PRO A 72 20.69 -9.59 -14.58
CA PRO A 72 20.06 -8.76 -15.62
C PRO A 72 20.99 -7.61 -16.00
N SER A 73 20.95 -7.24 -17.28
CA SER A 73 21.84 -6.26 -17.94
C SER A 73 22.03 -4.97 -17.14
N GLN A 74 23.26 -4.78 -16.69
CA GLN A 74 23.75 -3.60 -15.98
C GLN A 74 23.69 -2.38 -16.90
N ILE A 75 22.99 -1.32 -16.49
CA ILE A 75 23.11 0.00 -17.14
C ILE A 75 24.51 0.53 -16.80
N GLN A 76 25.40 0.59 -17.80
CA GLN A 76 26.71 1.21 -17.67
C GLN A 76 26.59 2.71 -17.97
N LEU A 77 26.65 3.53 -16.92
CA LEU A 77 26.86 4.97 -17.07
C LEU A 77 28.36 5.20 -17.31
N GLU A 78 28.75 5.41 -18.56
CA GLU A 78 30.11 5.78 -18.92
C GLU A 78 30.38 7.26 -18.55
N LEU A 79 31.22 7.47 -17.54
CA LEU A 79 31.82 8.77 -17.24
C LEU A 79 33.21 8.79 -17.85
N LYS A 80 33.39 9.55 -18.93
CA LYS A 80 34.61 9.70 -19.72
C LYS A 80 35.72 10.43 -18.94
N PRO A 81 36.95 9.92 -18.95
CA PRO A 81 38.12 10.80 -19.12
C PRO A 81 39.06 10.34 -20.25
N ASP A 82 39.76 11.31 -20.84
CA ASP A 82 40.59 11.26 -22.05
C ASP A 82 41.72 10.20 -22.08
N GLN A 83 41.99 9.67 -23.28
CA GLN A 83 43.16 8.84 -23.58
C GLN A 83 43.78 9.25 -24.94
N PRO A 84 45.06 9.64 -25.00
CA PRO A 84 45.78 9.87 -26.25
C PRO A 84 46.56 8.62 -26.68
N GLY A 85 46.35 8.14 -27.91
CA GLY A 85 47.14 7.03 -28.51
C GLY A 85 46.50 6.37 -29.73
N LYS A 86 46.85 6.87 -30.93
CA LYS A 86 46.42 6.54 -32.32
C LYS A 86 46.77 5.10 -32.81
N PRO A 87 46.55 4.72 -34.11
CA PRO A 87 45.36 4.77 -34.99
C PRO A 87 45.17 3.46 -35.81
N GLY A 88 43.97 3.18 -36.34
CA GLY A 88 43.75 1.97 -37.17
C GLY A 88 42.42 1.84 -37.94
N GLN A 89 41.99 2.93 -38.59
CA GLN A 89 41.16 3.05 -39.81
C GLN A 89 39.73 2.45 -39.96
N PRO A 90 38.92 3.07 -40.86
CA PRO A 90 37.46 3.15 -40.78
C PRO A 90 36.74 2.56 -42.01
N ALA A 91 35.41 2.66 -41.99
CA ALA A 91 34.41 2.69 -43.09
C ALA A 91 33.20 1.81 -42.71
N ARG A 92 31.94 2.13 -43.02
CA ARG A 92 31.33 3.23 -43.75
C ARG A 92 29.86 3.29 -43.36
N THR A 93 29.35 4.51 -43.33
CA THR A 93 27.96 4.94 -43.50
C THR A 93 27.09 4.01 -44.35
N THR A 94 25.90 3.66 -43.87
CA THR A 94 24.70 3.61 -44.71
C THR A 94 23.61 4.39 -44.00
N GLN A 95 23.41 5.62 -44.48
CA GLN A 95 22.21 6.41 -44.25
C GLN A 95 21.14 5.87 -45.20
N ILE A 96 19.95 5.60 -44.68
CA ILE A 96 18.72 5.61 -45.47
C ILE A 96 17.82 6.59 -44.72
N ALA A 97 17.42 7.65 -45.41
CA ALA A 97 16.58 8.71 -44.91
C ALA A 97 15.08 8.37 -45.09
N GLU A 98 14.28 9.14 -44.36
CA GLU A 98 12.84 9.42 -44.52
C GLU A 98 11.80 8.52 -43.84
N ASP A 99 11.40 9.01 -42.66
CA ASP A 99 10.07 9.59 -42.40
C ASP A 99 8.83 8.68 -42.45
N THR A 100 8.46 8.11 -41.31
CA THR A 100 7.04 7.95 -40.90
C THR A 100 6.96 7.72 -39.37
N PRO A 101 6.06 8.39 -38.63
CA PRO A 101 5.90 8.16 -37.19
C PRO A 101 5.24 6.79 -36.90
N ILE A 102 5.95 5.95 -36.15
CA ILE A 102 5.44 4.72 -35.55
C ILE A 102 4.42 5.07 -34.47
N THR A 103 3.14 4.89 -34.81
CA THR A 103 2.03 4.82 -33.86
C THR A 103 2.34 3.81 -32.77
N GLY A 104 2.40 4.31 -31.53
CA GLY A 104 2.61 3.53 -30.32
C GLY A 104 1.56 2.43 -30.18
N ARG A 105 2.08 1.22 -30.08
CA ARG A 105 1.39 -0.02 -29.76
C ARG A 105 0.57 0.13 -28.47
N THR A 106 -0.74 0.00 -28.61
CA THR A 106 -1.71 -0.05 -27.51
C THR A 106 -1.47 -1.35 -26.71
N GLY A 107 -0.86 -1.23 -25.54
CA GLY A 107 -0.90 -2.27 -24.52
C GLY A 107 -2.30 -2.32 -23.93
N GLY A 108 -2.90 -3.51 -23.88
CA GLY A 108 -4.27 -3.71 -23.41
C GLY A 108 -4.41 -3.34 -21.93
N ALA A 109 -5.06 -2.21 -21.67
CA ALA A 109 -5.79 -2.01 -20.43
C ALA A 109 -7.19 -2.60 -20.65
N THR A 110 -7.53 -3.64 -19.91
CA THR A 110 -8.91 -4.07 -19.73
C THR A 110 -9.62 -2.96 -18.96
N SER A 111 -10.17 -1.99 -19.68
CA SER A 111 -11.02 -0.95 -19.10
C SER A 111 -12.37 -1.58 -18.75
N LEU A 112 -12.71 -1.55 -17.47
CA LEU A 112 -14.10 -1.65 -17.04
C LEU A 112 -14.93 -0.55 -17.73
N PRO A 113 -16.20 -0.80 -18.10
CA PRO A 113 -16.97 0.18 -18.81
C PRO A 113 -17.47 1.28 -17.86
N ASN A 114 -17.27 2.52 -18.31
CA ASN A 114 -17.98 3.74 -17.89
C ASN A 114 -17.37 4.58 -16.74
N GLU A 115 -16.14 5.07 -16.91
CA GLU A 115 -15.72 6.31 -16.26
C GLU A 115 -15.49 7.38 -17.35
N THR A 116 -16.44 8.32 -17.46
CA THR A 116 -16.25 9.53 -18.27
C THR A 116 -14.99 10.24 -17.78
N PRO A 117 -14.04 10.61 -18.66
CA PRO A 117 -12.82 11.29 -18.22
C PRO A 117 -13.20 12.56 -17.45
N SER A 118 -12.99 12.54 -16.14
CA SER A 118 -13.17 13.75 -15.33
C SER A 118 -12.13 14.78 -15.76
N PRO A 119 -12.48 16.07 -15.84
CA PRO A 119 -11.52 17.11 -16.16
C PRO A 119 -10.35 17.05 -15.19
N VAL A 120 -9.13 17.08 -15.72
CA VAL A 120 -7.89 17.06 -14.95
C VAL A 120 -7.63 18.46 -14.43
N ASN A 121 -7.39 18.62 -13.13
CA ASN A 121 -6.96 19.91 -12.59
C ASN A 121 -5.44 20.07 -12.85
N PRO A 122 -5.01 21.09 -13.62
CA PRO A 122 -3.62 21.21 -14.06
C PRO A 122 -2.62 21.50 -12.92
N MET A 123 -3.06 22.10 -11.81
CA MET A 123 -2.22 22.31 -10.63
C MET A 123 -2.09 21.03 -9.81
N ALA A 124 -3.19 20.30 -9.62
CA ALA A 124 -3.20 19.00 -8.98
C ALA A 124 -2.33 18.00 -9.75
N ALA A 125 -2.47 17.94 -11.08
CA ALA A 125 -1.72 17.03 -11.95
C ALA A 125 -0.19 17.27 -11.94
N ARG A 126 0.27 18.48 -11.62
CA ARG A 126 1.71 18.78 -11.45
C ARG A 126 2.28 18.17 -10.17
N VAL A 127 1.46 18.01 -9.13
CA VAL A 127 1.88 17.42 -7.85
C VAL A 127 1.63 15.91 -7.87
N ILE A 128 0.48 15.48 -8.40
CA ILE A 128 0.03 14.09 -8.48
C ILE A 128 -0.58 13.85 -9.88
N PRO A 129 0.19 13.30 -10.83
CA PRO A 129 -0.25 13.14 -12.22
C PRO A 129 -1.22 11.96 -12.42
N GLU A 130 -1.15 10.97 -11.54
CA GLU A 130 -1.98 9.76 -11.54
C GLU A 130 -2.68 9.61 -10.19
N PRO A 131 -3.81 8.90 -10.07
CA PRO A 131 -4.40 8.62 -8.76
C PRO A 131 -3.40 7.92 -7.84
N LEU A 132 -3.32 8.34 -6.58
CA LEU A 132 -2.41 7.80 -5.58
C LEU A 132 -3.11 7.60 -4.25
N THR A 133 -2.87 6.45 -3.61
CA THR A 133 -3.33 6.16 -2.24
C THR A 133 -2.17 6.22 -1.26
N PHE A 134 -2.38 6.87 -0.12
CA PHE A 134 -1.42 6.97 0.97
C PHE A 134 -2.03 6.41 2.26
N LEU A 135 -1.27 5.60 2.98
CA LEU A 135 -1.69 5.01 4.25
C LEU A 135 -0.74 5.42 5.37
N GLY A 136 -1.30 5.69 6.54
CA GLY A 136 -0.54 5.91 7.76
C GLY A 136 -1.40 5.87 9.01
N THR A 137 -0.78 6.15 10.14
CA THR A 137 -1.46 6.25 11.44
C THR A 137 -1.23 7.64 11.99
N VAL A 138 -2.32 8.29 12.40
CA VAL A 138 -2.33 9.65 12.93
C VAL A 138 -3.10 9.68 14.25
N PRO A 139 -2.86 10.65 15.14
CA PRO A 139 -3.64 10.77 16.35
C PRO A 139 -5.08 11.14 16.01
N CYS A 140 -6.00 10.91 16.95
CA CYS A 140 -7.34 11.46 16.80
C CYS A 140 -7.32 12.95 17.13
N PHE A 141 -7.62 13.79 16.13
CA PHE A 141 -7.60 15.25 16.23
C PHE A 141 -8.89 15.83 16.81
N THR A 142 -9.92 15.00 17.03
CA THR A 142 -11.17 15.41 17.66
C THR A 142 -11.32 14.72 19.02
N PRO A 143 -11.48 15.46 20.13
CA PRO A 143 -11.63 14.87 21.46
C PRO A 143 -12.94 14.08 21.62
N ALA A 144 -13.92 14.26 20.72
CA ALA A 144 -15.17 13.51 20.71
C ALA A 144 -14.99 12.01 20.35
N LEU A 145 -13.89 11.66 19.68
CA LEU A 145 -13.54 10.28 19.41
C LEU A 145 -12.65 9.79 20.57
N ASN A 146 -13.15 8.88 21.41
CA ASN A 146 -12.39 8.21 22.47
C ASN A 146 -11.32 7.28 21.85
N CYS A 147 -10.33 7.87 21.19
CA CYS A 147 -9.44 7.23 20.25
C CYS A 147 -8.00 7.70 20.54
N THR A 148 -7.08 6.75 20.72
CA THR A 148 -5.66 7.07 20.90
C THR A 148 -4.99 7.39 19.57
N ALA A 149 -5.31 6.60 18.54
CA ALA A 149 -4.79 6.77 17.19
C ALA A 149 -5.81 6.23 16.18
N GLN A 150 -5.68 6.64 14.94
CA GLN A 150 -6.50 6.15 13.83
C GLN A 150 -5.63 5.83 12.63
N ARG A 151 -5.97 4.75 11.94
CA ARG A 151 -5.39 4.42 10.63
C ARG A 151 -6.16 5.17 9.56
N VAL A 152 -5.44 5.89 8.72
CA VAL A 152 -6.00 6.73 7.65
C VAL A 152 -5.46 6.25 6.31
N SER A 153 -6.39 5.94 5.40
CA SER A 153 -6.14 5.75 3.96
C SER A 153 -6.65 6.99 3.24
N LEU A 154 -5.80 7.65 2.46
CA LEU A 154 -6.10 8.87 1.70
C LEU A 154 -5.78 8.64 0.23
N THR A 155 -6.81 8.67 -0.62
CA THR A 155 -6.67 8.59 -2.08
C THR A 155 -6.83 9.98 -2.68
N LEU A 156 -5.82 10.43 -3.42
CA LEU A 156 -5.79 11.70 -4.14
C LEU A 156 -5.86 11.43 -5.65
N SER A 157 -6.80 12.09 -6.33
CA SER A 157 -6.98 11.96 -7.78
C SER A 157 -6.54 13.23 -8.52
N PRO A 158 -6.00 13.14 -9.75
CA PRO A 158 -5.52 14.30 -10.52
C PRO A 158 -6.64 15.27 -10.96
N ASN A 159 -7.90 14.87 -10.84
CA ASN A 159 -9.07 15.73 -11.03
C ASN A 159 -9.42 16.57 -9.79
N GLY A 160 -8.51 16.69 -8.82
CA GLY A 160 -8.74 17.49 -7.61
C GLY A 160 -9.69 16.85 -6.60
N ARG A 161 -10.16 15.61 -6.80
CA ARG A 161 -10.98 14.90 -5.80
C ARG A 161 -10.11 14.08 -4.86
N TRP A 162 -10.53 14.00 -3.60
CA TRP A 162 -9.95 13.07 -2.64
C TRP A 162 -11.02 12.23 -1.94
N ARG A 163 -10.61 11.06 -1.48
CA ARG A 163 -11.41 10.16 -0.64
C ARG A 163 -10.52 9.68 0.49
N ALA A 164 -11.05 9.58 1.70
CA ALA A 164 -10.33 8.98 2.81
C ALA A 164 -11.20 8.04 3.63
N ARG A 165 -10.56 7.03 4.20
CA ARG A 165 -11.12 6.13 5.19
C ARG A 165 -10.27 6.23 6.46
N SER A 166 -10.93 6.51 7.58
CA SER A 166 -10.31 6.62 8.90
C SER A 166 -10.91 5.59 9.82
N THR A 167 -10.07 4.73 10.40
CA THR A 167 -10.50 3.68 11.35
C THR A 167 -9.79 3.89 12.68
N SER A 168 -10.56 4.02 13.76
CA SER A 168 -10.00 4.17 15.11
C SER A 168 -9.25 2.90 15.54
N LEU A 169 -8.12 3.08 16.20
CA LEU A 169 -7.32 2.02 16.81
C LEU A 169 -7.58 2.04 18.33
N GLY A 170 -8.08 0.92 18.86
CA GLY A 170 -8.34 0.76 20.29
C GLY A 170 -9.80 1.00 20.71
N ALA A 171 -10.62 1.63 19.87
CA ALA A 171 -12.07 1.73 20.07
C ALA A 171 -12.81 1.02 18.94
N GLN A 172 -13.92 0.36 19.28
CA GLN A 172 -14.83 -0.26 18.30
C GLN A 172 -15.76 0.82 17.71
N ALA A 173 -15.16 1.78 17.00
CA ALA A 173 -15.89 2.80 16.26
C ALA A 173 -16.04 2.39 14.79
N LYS A 174 -17.18 2.75 14.18
CA LYS A 174 -17.38 2.57 12.74
C LYS A 174 -16.33 3.39 11.97
N PRO A 175 -15.73 2.85 10.89
CA PRO A 175 -14.86 3.63 10.03
C PRO A 175 -15.56 4.89 9.52
N ALA A 176 -14.89 6.04 9.66
CA ALA A 176 -15.32 7.29 9.07
C ALA A 176 -14.83 7.32 7.62
N VAL A 177 -15.72 7.71 6.72
CA VAL A 177 -15.41 7.76 5.28
C VAL A 177 -15.79 9.14 4.77
N GLU A 178 -14.85 9.81 4.12
CA GLU A 178 -14.93 11.22 3.77
C GLU A 178 -14.47 11.45 2.33
N GLN A 179 -15.02 12.47 1.68
CA GLN A 179 -14.58 12.91 0.37
C GLN A 179 -14.72 14.42 0.24
N GLY A 180 -13.99 15.00 -0.70
CA GLY A 180 -14.02 16.43 -0.99
C GLY A 180 -13.07 16.81 -2.11
N CYS A 181 -12.66 18.08 -2.09
CA CYS A 181 -11.70 18.62 -3.05
C CYS A 181 -10.33 18.81 -2.41
N TRP A 182 -9.28 18.65 -3.19
CA TRP A 182 -7.92 18.93 -2.78
C TRP A 182 -7.24 19.78 -3.84
N ARG A 183 -6.23 20.52 -3.42
CA ARG A 183 -5.40 21.34 -4.30
C ARG A 183 -3.93 21.11 -3.99
N GLY A 184 -3.15 20.97 -5.05
CA GLY A 184 -1.70 20.88 -5.01
C GLY A 184 -1.08 22.25 -5.28
N ILE A 185 -0.16 22.68 -4.43
CA ILE A 185 0.69 23.85 -4.66
C ILE A 185 2.10 23.31 -4.99
N PRO A 186 2.59 23.50 -6.23
CA PRO A 186 3.87 22.96 -6.68
C PRO A 186 5.07 23.80 -6.19
N GLU A 187 5.12 24.05 -4.87
CA GLU A 187 6.30 24.62 -4.20
C GLU A 187 7.28 23.52 -3.77
N ARG A 188 8.36 23.86 -3.06
CA ARG A 188 9.38 22.89 -2.60
C ARG A 188 9.49 22.91 -1.07
N PRO A 189 9.03 21.87 -0.35
CA PRO A 189 8.29 20.67 -0.81
C PRO A 189 6.85 21.00 -1.22
N ALA A 190 6.27 20.22 -2.15
CA ALA A 190 4.92 20.51 -2.65
C ALA A 190 3.89 20.39 -1.52
N ARG A 191 2.93 21.33 -1.49
CA ARG A 191 1.85 21.34 -0.49
C ARG A 191 0.59 20.73 -1.07
N VAL A 192 -0.05 19.90 -0.26
CA VAL A 192 -1.35 19.29 -0.56
C VAL A 192 -2.33 19.78 0.49
N ILE A 193 -3.35 20.53 0.05
CA ILE A 193 -4.41 21.06 0.92
C ILE A 193 -5.66 20.27 0.62
N VAL A 194 -6.15 19.55 1.63
CA VAL A 194 -7.36 18.73 1.59
C VAL A 194 -8.52 19.54 2.14
N GLN A 195 -9.62 19.63 1.41
CA GLN A 195 -10.80 20.41 1.76
C GLN A 195 -12.05 19.53 1.79
N GLU A 196 -12.93 19.77 2.75
CA GLU A 196 -14.24 19.14 2.78
C GLU A 196 -15.14 19.68 1.64
N ALA A 197 -16.29 19.04 1.42
CA ALA A 197 -17.26 19.48 0.40
C ALA A 197 -17.80 20.92 0.62
N ASN A 198 -17.69 21.45 1.84
CA ASN A 198 -18.06 22.82 2.19
C ASN A 198 -16.95 23.86 1.91
N GLY A 199 -15.78 23.43 1.39
CA GLY A 199 -14.62 24.28 1.13
C GLY A 199 -13.69 24.52 2.34
N ASN A 200 -14.07 24.06 3.53
CA ASN A 200 -13.24 24.17 4.73
C ASN A 200 -12.00 23.28 4.60
N THR A 201 -10.86 23.79 5.08
CA THR A 201 -9.61 23.01 5.06
C THR A 201 -9.68 21.91 6.11
N ARG A 202 -9.66 20.67 5.65
CA ARG A 202 -9.65 19.47 6.48
C ARG A 202 -8.26 19.16 7.00
N ALA A 203 -7.29 19.17 6.10
CA ALA A 203 -5.91 18.82 6.43
C ALA A 203 -4.95 19.52 5.48
N GLU A 204 -3.74 19.71 5.98
CA GLU A 204 -2.62 20.20 5.20
C GLU A 204 -1.44 19.26 5.32
N LEU A 205 -0.89 18.91 4.17
CA LEU A 205 0.11 17.88 4.01
C LEU A 205 1.27 18.43 3.19
N LEU A 206 2.48 17.96 3.47
CA LEU A 206 3.69 18.25 2.70
C LEU A 206 4.16 16.99 1.99
N MET A 207 4.39 17.08 0.70
CA MET A 207 5.00 16.01 -0.08
C MET A 207 6.53 16.08 0.08
N VAL A 208 7.02 15.54 1.19
CA VAL A 208 8.44 15.56 1.56
C VAL A 208 9.30 14.64 0.68
N ALA A 209 8.66 13.65 0.05
CA ALA A 209 9.21 12.82 -0.99
C ALA A 209 8.08 12.39 -1.94
N ASN A 210 8.41 11.93 -3.14
CA ASN A 210 7.42 11.54 -4.16
C ASN A 210 6.37 10.51 -3.67
N ASN A 211 6.68 9.77 -2.61
CA ASN A 211 5.84 8.70 -2.07
C ASN A 211 5.46 8.90 -0.59
N VAL A 212 5.73 10.08 -0.01
CA VAL A 212 5.50 10.34 1.42
C VAL A 212 4.85 11.69 1.63
N LEU A 213 3.67 11.67 2.26
CA LEU A 213 2.97 12.86 2.73
C LEU A 213 3.22 13.02 4.23
N GLN A 214 3.84 14.12 4.63
CA GLN A 214 3.96 14.53 6.02
C GLN A 214 2.72 15.33 6.43
N VAL A 215 2.13 15.00 7.56
CA VAL A 215 1.00 15.73 8.13
C VAL A 215 1.49 17.02 8.76
N ARG A 216 1.01 18.16 8.26
CA ARG A 216 1.34 19.47 8.81
C ARG A 216 0.26 19.96 9.76
N SER A 217 -1.00 19.83 9.38
CA SER A 217 -2.14 20.15 10.24
C SER A 217 -3.38 19.36 9.84
N VAL A 218 -4.29 19.15 10.79
CA VAL A 218 -5.61 18.55 10.59
C VAL A 218 -6.62 19.36 11.40
N GLY A 219 -7.69 19.83 10.76
CA GLY A 219 -8.68 20.71 11.38
C GLY A 219 -8.07 22.02 11.94
N GLY A 220 -7.01 22.53 11.32
CA GLY A 220 -6.26 23.70 11.79
C GLY A 220 -5.32 23.43 12.98
N GLN A 221 -5.29 22.21 13.53
CA GLN A 221 -4.39 21.83 14.60
C GLN A 221 -3.15 21.15 14.03
N SER A 222 -1.97 21.62 14.44
CA SER A 222 -0.70 20.98 14.09
C SER A 222 -0.35 19.92 15.13
N PRO A 223 -0.06 18.68 14.71
CA PRO A 223 0.42 17.67 15.64
C PRO A 223 1.78 18.04 16.24
N ASN A 224 2.01 17.67 17.51
CA ASN A 224 3.30 17.88 18.19
C ASN A 224 4.42 16.96 17.67
N LEU A 225 4.06 15.81 17.09
CA LEU A 225 4.98 14.85 16.52
C LEU A 225 4.83 14.83 15.01
N GLU A 226 5.87 14.36 14.33
CA GLU A 226 5.83 14.17 12.89
C GLU A 226 5.06 12.89 12.53
N TYR A 227 3.99 13.05 11.75
CA TYR A 227 3.23 11.93 11.21
C TYR A 227 3.36 11.88 9.69
N ARG A 228 3.48 10.67 9.15
CA ARG A 228 3.67 10.43 7.71
C ARG A 228 2.67 9.42 7.20
N LEU A 229 2.18 9.67 5.99
CA LEU A 229 1.43 8.73 5.17
C LEU A 229 2.32 8.30 4.01
N THR A 230 2.31 7.00 3.69
CA THR A 230 3.18 6.39 2.70
C THR A 230 2.37 5.87 1.52
N ARG A 231 2.87 6.06 0.30
CA ARG A 231 2.20 5.57 -0.91
C ARG A 231 1.98 4.06 -0.82
N GLN A 232 0.76 3.65 -1.11
CA GLN A 232 0.39 2.25 -1.27
C GLN A 232 0.55 1.84 -2.75
N PRO A 233 0.90 0.58 -3.03
CA PRO A 233 0.99 0.08 -4.40
C PRO A 233 -0.38 0.06 -5.09
N ASP A 234 -1.43 -0.25 -4.34
CA ASP A 234 -2.79 -0.38 -4.84
C ASP A 234 -3.63 0.88 -4.54
N LEU A 235 -4.62 1.12 -5.39
CA LEU A 235 -5.61 2.18 -5.19
C LEU A 235 -6.73 1.69 -4.27
N ASP A 236 -7.00 2.44 -3.20
CA ASP A 236 -8.17 2.19 -2.34
C ASP A 236 -9.42 2.83 -2.98
N ALA A 237 -10.29 1.99 -3.54
CA ALA A 237 -11.54 2.40 -4.20
C ALA A 237 -12.57 3.01 -3.21
N ILE A 238 -12.46 2.70 -1.92
CA ILE A 238 -13.37 3.14 -0.86
C ILE A 238 -14.84 2.99 -1.30
N ASP A 239 -15.30 1.76 -1.51
CA ASP A 239 -16.63 1.44 -2.07
C ASP A 239 -17.80 2.03 -1.27
N GLU A 240 -17.60 2.34 0.01
CA GLU A 240 -18.59 2.98 0.87
C GLU A 240 -19.04 4.35 0.33
N LEU A 241 -18.18 5.03 -0.43
CA LEU A 241 -18.46 6.31 -1.08
C LEU A 241 -19.01 6.16 -2.51
N ALA A 242 -19.11 4.95 -3.07
CA ALA A 242 -19.61 4.77 -4.43
C ALA A 242 -21.06 5.25 -4.62
N LYS A 243 -21.85 5.30 -3.54
CA LYS A 243 -23.24 5.80 -3.54
C LYS A 243 -23.36 7.30 -3.28
N ALA A 244 -22.28 7.94 -2.82
CA ALA A 244 -22.29 9.37 -2.53
C ALA A 244 -22.01 10.15 -3.81
N ALA A 245 -22.74 11.25 -4.04
CA ALA A 245 -22.48 12.12 -5.19
C ALA A 245 -21.04 12.65 -5.12
N PRO A 246 -20.24 12.52 -6.18
CA PRO A 246 -18.87 13.03 -6.18
C PRO A 246 -18.89 14.57 -6.08
N PRO A 247 -17.98 15.17 -5.29
CA PRO A 247 -17.88 16.62 -5.20
C PRO A 247 -17.44 17.19 -6.56
N ALA A 248 -18.00 18.35 -6.92
CA ALA A 248 -17.53 19.14 -8.05
C ALA A 248 -16.29 19.92 -7.59
N CYS A 249 -15.12 19.55 -8.13
CA CYS A 249 -13.86 20.20 -7.85
C CYS A 249 -13.37 20.90 -9.11
N ASP A 250 -12.95 22.15 -8.95
CA ASP A 250 -12.38 22.98 -10.01
C ASP A 250 -10.90 22.65 -10.27
#